data_AF-A0A397FIS0-F1
#
_entry.id   AF-A0A397FIS0-F1
#
_cell.length_a   1.000
_cell.length_b   1.000
_cell.length_c   1.000
_cell.angle_alpha   90.00
_cell.angle_beta   90.00
_cell.angle_gamma   90.00
#
_symmetry.space_group_name_H-M   'P 1'
#
loop_
_entity.id
_entity.type
_entity.pdbx_description
1 polymer ?
#
loop_
_entity_poly.entity_id
_entity_poly.type
_entity_poly.pdbx_seq_one_letter_code
_entity_poly.pdbx_strand_id
1 'polypeptide(L)'
;MLSHFGRILRQKEASISMGAPEEATKKKPTSGHISEQLEEDISTFPHMEVSHLYFLLQVATTSHAALADAEVAAAKTKLLGLIAEHHMAPFYERVAAEFHWPVDTALLATMKYFYPPQQTQHNEDELTKLDGQLADAEANLGDIEVLEAHLGRARLYSLIGDKDKVLEAFHTALAKPTSVNQKIIIQLHIIRVGLFFSDLPLVETHIKKARVLIDEGGDWDRRNRLKV
;
A
#
# COMPACT_ATOMS: atom_id res chain seq x y z
N MET A 1 -40.77 -80.34 3.48
CA MET A 1 -41.00 -79.16 2.62
C MET A 1 -41.55 -78.04 3.47
N LEU A 2 -41.03 -76.82 3.26
CA LEU A 2 -41.49 -75.52 3.79
C LEU A 2 -40.98 -75.10 5.20
N SER A 3 -39.74 -74.55 5.19
CA SER A 3 -39.25 -73.32 5.85
C SER A 3 -39.90 -72.90 7.19
N HIS A 4 -39.40 -73.27 8.38
CA HIS A 4 -38.32 -72.60 9.17
C HIS A 4 -38.55 -71.07 9.33
N PHE A 5 -39.24 -70.55 10.36
CA PHE A 5 -38.79 -70.30 11.74
C PHE A 5 -37.38 -69.67 11.86
N GLY A 6 -37.32 -68.40 12.29
CA GLY A 6 -36.17 -67.81 13.00
C GLY A 6 -35.17 -66.98 12.20
N ARG A 7 -35.37 -65.65 12.17
CA ARG A 7 -34.34 -64.59 12.16
C ARG A 7 -35.05 -63.23 12.26
N ILE A 8 -35.33 -62.70 13.45
CA ILE A 8 -34.41 -62.03 14.38
C ILE A 8 -33.56 -60.94 13.69
N LEU A 9 -33.84 -59.70 14.11
CA LEU A 9 -33.01 -58.49 14.05
C LEU A 9 -32.67 -57.92 12.66
N ARG A 10 -33.56 -57.05 12.15
CA ARG A 10 -33.15 -55.96 11.27
C ARG A 10 -34.18 -54.82 11.25
N GLN A 11 -34.27 -54.08 12.35
CA GLN A 11 -34.89 -52.74 12.39
C GLN A 11 -34.41 -52.01 13.65
N LYS A 12 -33.19 -51.49 13.59
CA LYS A 12 -32.68 -50.36 14.41
C LYS A 12 -31.23 -50.08 13.99
N GLU A 13 -31.08 -49.45 12.83
CA GLU A 13 -29.89 -48.63 12.58
C GLU A 13 -30.43 -47.26 12.16
N ALA A 14 -30.33 -46.33 13.10
CA ALA A 14 -30.51 -44.92 12.86
C ALA A 14 -29.37 -44.48 11.94
N SER A 15 -29.70 -44.21 10.68
CA SER A 15 -28.82 -43.51 9.75
C SER A 15 -28.69 -42.06 10.22
N ILE A 16 -27.61 -41.80 10.95
CA ILE A 16 -27.08 -40.46 11.21
C ILE A 16 -26.68 -39.88 9.85
N SER A 17 -27.56 -39.09 9.25
CA SER A 17 -27.20 -38.20 8.15
C SER A 17 -26.39 -37.06 8.76
N MET A 18 -25.05 -37.14 8.65
CA MET A 18 -24.19 -36.00 8.90
C MET A 18 -24.43 -34.98 7.79
N GLY A 19 -25.28 -33.98 8.06
CA GLY A 19 -25.32 -32.77 7.27
C GLY A 19 -23.92 -32.14 7.30
N ALA A 20 -23.35 -31.93 6.11
CA ALA A 20 -22.13 -31.15 5.96
C ALA A 20 -22.30 -29.81 6.68
N PRO A 21 -21.25 -29.27 7.35
CA PRO A 21 -21.33 -27.95 7.94
C PRO A 21 -21.65 -26.97 6.83
N GLU A 22 -22.82 -26.34 6.93
CA GLU A 22 -23.24 -25.23 6.09
C GLU A 22 -22.15 -24.15 6.20
N GLU A 23 -21.34 -24.04 5.16
CA GLU A 23 -20.27 -23.06 5.07
C GLU A 23 -20.92 -21.70 5.26
N ALA A 24 -20.64 -21.06 6.40
CA ALA A 24 -21.15 -19.75 6.71
C ALA A 24 -20.76 -18.83 5.56
N THR A 25 -21.74 -18.52 4.71
CA THR A 25 -21.60 -17.56 3.64
C THR A 25 -21.23 -16.25 4.32
N LYS A 26 -19.93 -15.93 4.32
CA LYS A 26 -19.44 -14.61 4.69
C LYS A 26 -20.19 -13.65 3.79
N LYS A 27 -21.18 -12.95 4.36
CA LYS A 27 -21.82 -11.81 3.70
C LYS A 27 -20.69 -10.95 3.17
N LYS A 28 -20.55 -10.86 1.85
CA LYS A 28 -19.76 -9.80 1.23
C LYS A 28 -20.34 -8.49 1.78
N PRO A 29 -19.53 -7.63 2.42
CA PRO A 29 -20.04 -6.33 2.84
C PRO A 29 -20.44 -5.58 1.57
N THR A 30 -21.72 -5.25 1.48
CA THR A 30 -22.28 -4.41 0.43
C THR A 30 -21.89 -2.96 0.68
N SER A 31 -21.19 -2.39 -0.31
CA SER A 31 -21.25 -1.01 -0.83
C SER A 31 -21.01 0.16 0.15
N GLY A 32 -19.88 0.86 0.00
CA GLY A 32 -19.75 2.26 0.45
C GLY A 32 -18.38 2.69 0.97
N HIS A 33 -17.58 1.77 1.50
CA HIS A 33 -16.39 2.10 2.27
C HIS A 33 -15.14 1.47 1.67
N ILE A 34 -14.07 2.26 1.62
CA ILE A 34 -12.72 1.75 1.30
C ILE A 34 -12.35 0.72 2.38
N SER A 35 -11.69 -0.37 1.99
CA SER A 35 -11.22 -1.34 2.97
C SER A 35 -10.37 -0.70 4.07
N GLU A 36 -10.62 -1.07 5.33
CA GLU A 36 -9.91 -0.54 6.51
C GLU A 36 -8.38 -0.73 6.38
N GLN A 37 -7.95 -1.86 5.81
CA GLN A 37 -6.55 -2.14 5.54
C GLN A 37 -5.92 -1.10 4.60
N LEU A 38 -6.60 -0.74 3.52
CA LEU A 38 -6.08 0.23 2.56
C LEU A 38 -5.99 1.63 3.18
N GLU A 39 -6.95 1.99 4.02
CA GLU A 39 -6.90 3.23 4.78
C GLU A 39 -5.72 3.27 5.76
N GLU A 40 -5.48 2.17 6.48
CA GLU A 40 -4.35 2.04 7.40
C GLU A 40 -3.00 2.14 6.67
N ASP A 41 -2.84 1.39 5.58
CA ASP A 41 -1.65 1.41 4.72
C ASP A 41 -1.36 2.82 4.17
N ILE A 42 -2.38 3.48 3.62
CA ILE A 42 -2.27 4.87 3.14
C ILE A 42 -1.92 5.80 4.32
N SER A 43 -2.33 5.49 5.54
CA SER A 43 -1.98 6.36 6.65
C SER A 43 -0.54 6.19 7.17
N THR A 44 0.15 5.10 6.79
CA THR A 44 1.47 4.72 7.33
C THR A 44 2.60 4.83 6.30
N PHE A 45 2.34 4.68 5.00
CA PHE A 45 3.33 4.85 3.95
C PHE A 45 3.48 6.31 3.49
N PRO A 46 4.66 6.72 2.99
CA PRO A 46 5.92 5.97 2.93
C PRO A 46 6.58 5.75 4.29
N HIS A 47 7.51 4.78 4.36
CA HIS A 47 8.31 4.49 5.57
C HIS A 47 9.31 5.62 5.84
N MET A 48 9.00 6.50 6.80
CA MET A 48 9.79 7.71 7.07
C MET A 48 11.24 7.45 7.50
N GLU A 49 11.55 6.25 8.02
CA GLU A 49 12.92 5.87 8.37
C GLU A 49 13.86 5.89 7.15
N VAL A 50 13.36 5.50 5.98
CA VAL A 50 14.12 5.56 4.71
C VAL A 50 14.51 7.01 4.40
N SER A 51 13.58 7.95 4.54
CA SER A 51 13.85 9.38 4.35
C SER A 51 14.84 9.93 5.37
N HIS A 52 14.74 9.52 6.65
CA HIS A 52 15.68 9.92 7.68
C HIS A 52 17.11 9.45 7.40
N LEU A 53 17.29 8.18 7.03
CA LEU A 53 18.59 7.63 6.68
C LEU A 53 19.17 8.31 5.44
N TYR A 54 18.35 8.53 4.42
CA TYR A 54 18.74 9.27 3.22
C TYR A 54 19.22 10.68 3.56
N PHE A 55 18.48 11.42 4.41
CA PHE A 55 18.88 12.75 4.86
C PHE A 55 20.21 12.74 5.64
N LEU A 56 20.41 11.76 6.54
CA LEU A 56 21.69 11.61 7.26
C LEU A 56 22.86 11.46 6.29
N LEU A 57 22.68 10.69 5.21
CA LEU A 57 23.70 10.52 4.18
C LEU A 57 23.92 11.80 3.37
N GLN A 58 22.86 12.57 3.07
CA GLN A 58 23.01 13.90 2.45
C GLN A 58 23.84 14.83 3.34
N VAL A 59 23.52 14.90 4.63
CA VAL A 59 24.27 15.71 5.60
C VAL A 59 25.73 15.28 5.65
N ALA A 60 26.02 13.98 5.62
CA ALA A 60 27.38 13.44 5.63
C ALA A 60 28.23 13.88 4.42
N THR A 61 27.61 14.30 3.30
CA THR A 61 28.35 14.85 2.15
C THR A 61 28.80 16.30 2.35
N THR A 62 28.28 16.99 3.38
CA THR A 62 28.60 18.40 3.63
C THR A 62 29.90 18.54 4.43
N SER A 63 30.63 19.63 4.20
CA SER A 63 31.91 19.92 4.86
C SER A 63 31.83 20.15 6.37
N HIS A 64 30.63 20.36 6.91
CA HIS A 64 30.40 20.63 8.34
C HIS A 64 29.75 19.43 9.06
N ALA A 65 29.66 18.28 8.41
CA ALA A 65 29.09 17.08 9.00
C ALA A 65 29.90 16.65 10.23
N ALA A 66 29.23 16.52 11.36
CA ALA A 66 29.78 15.97 12.60
C ALA A 66 29.35 14.50 12.79
N LEU A 67 29.35 13.71 11.71
CA LEU A 67 28.98 12.30 11.71
C LEU A 67 30.25 11.45 11.59
N ALA A 68 30.34 10.39 12.39
CA ALA A 68 31.46 9.45 12.29
C ALA A 68 31.31 8.56 11.05
N ASP A 69 32.43 8.17 10.43
CA ASP A 69 32.42 7.28 9.25
C ASP A 69 31.65 5.98 9.49
N ALA A 70 31.73 5.44 10.72
CA ALA A 70 31.00 4.25 11.13
C ALA A 70 29.47 4.46 11.12
N GLU A 71 28.99 5.65 11.50
CA GLU A 71 27.56 5.99 11.48
C GLU A 71 27.06 6.13 10.05
N VAL A 72 27.85 6.77 9.17
CA VAL A 72 27.54 6.90 7.74
C VAL A 72 27.47 5.53 7.07
N ALA A 73 28.43 4.64 7.36
CA ALA A 73 28.43 3.27 6.83
C ALA A 73 27.24 2.44 7.33
N ALA A 74 26.89 2.57 8.62
CA ALA A 74 25.71 1.91 9.20
C ALA A 74 24.41 2.43 8.56
N ALA A 75 24.28 3.75 8.40
CA ALA A 75 23.12 4.38 7.77
C ALA A 75 22.96 3.93 6.32
N LYS A 76 24.04 3.89 5.54
CA LYS A 76 24.03 3.39 4.16
C LYS A 76 23.61 1.92 4.10
N THR A 77 24.18 1.08 4.95
CA THR A 77 23.84 -0.36 4.99
C THR A 77 22.37 -0.56 5.31
N LYS A 78 21.85 0.16 6.31
CA LYS A 78 20.45 0.09 6.71
C LYS A 78 19.51 0.62 5.63
N LEU A 79 19.85 1.73 4.99
CA LEU A 79 19.08 2.31 3.89
C LEU A 79 18.96 1.32 2.72
N LEU A 80 20.08 0.73 2.28
CA LEU A 80 20.08 -0.25 1.20
C LEU A 80 19.31 -1.52 1.59
N GLY A 81 19.36 -1.94 2.86
CA GLY A 81 18.55 -3.03 3.39
C GLY A 81 17.05 -2.78 3.28
N LEU A 82 16.58 -1.61 3.73
CA LEU A 82 15.16 -1.23 3.63
C LEU A 82 14.69 -1.06 2.18
N ILE A 83 15.54 -0.51 1.32
CA ILE A 83 15.25 -0.38 -0.12
C ILE A 83 15.03 -1.76 -0.75
N ALA A 84 15.89 -2.73 -0.41
CA ALA A 84 15.76 -4.10 -0.90
C ALA A 84 14.51 -4.80 -0.31
N GLU A 85 14.29 -4.68 1.00
CA GLU A 85 13.14 -5.26 1.71
C GLU A 85 11.80 -4.79 1.16
N HIS A 86 11.66 -3.49 0.86
CA HIS A 86 10.42 -2.90 0.36
C HIS A 86 10.40 -2.77 -1.17
N HIS A 87 11.37 -3.39 -1.87
CA HIS A 87 11.47 -3.39 -3.32
C HIS A 87 11.37 -1.98 -3.95
N MET A 88 12.04 -0.99 -3.35
CA MET A 88 11.93 0.44 -3.68
C MET A 88 12.77 0.83 -4.90
N ALA A 89 12.56 0.16 -6.04
CA ALA A 89 13.34 0.37 -7.25
C ALA A 89 13.47 1.85 -7.69
N PRO A 90 12.37 2.63 -7.83
CA PRO A 90 12.47 4.05 -8.21
C PRO A 90 13.30 4.87 -7.22
N PHE A 91 13.14 4.60 -5.92
CA PHE A 91 13.90 5.29 -4.89
C PHE A 91 15.38 4.89 -4.90
N TYR A 92 15.70 3.61 -5.13
CA TYR A 92 17.09 3.14 -5.25
C TYR A 92 17.85 3.86 -6.36
N GLU A 93 17.23 4.01 -7.53
CA GLU A 93 17.85 4.71 -8.66
C GLU A 93 18.15 6.17 -8.32
N ARG A 94 17.20 6.84 -7.67
CA ARG A 94 17.37 8.21 -7.20
C ARG A 94 18.56 8.32 -6.22
N VAL A 95 18.59 7.45 -5.21
CA VAL A 95 19.64 7.44 -4.19
C VAL A 95 21.01 7.15 -4.82
N ALA A 96 21.09 6.16 -5.71
CA ALA A 96 22.33 5.80 -6.38
C ALA A 96 22.84 6.94 -7.28
N ALA A 97 21.95 7.61 -8.02
CA ALA A 97 22.30 8.75 -8.85
C ALA A 97 22.83 9.92 -8.02
N GLU A 98 22.17 10.25 -6.91
CA GLU A 98 22.54 11.39 -6.07
C GLU A 98 23.88 11.21 -5.35
N PHE A 99 24.11 10.05 -4.77
CA PHE A 99 25.37 9.77 -4.09
C PHE A 99 26.45 9.22 -5.03
N HIS A 100 26.17 9.15 -6.33
CA HIS A 100 27.07 8.61 -7.35
C HIS A 100 27.56 7.19 -7.01
N TRP A 101 26.68 6.37 -6.43
CA TRP A 101 27.01 4.99 -6.08
C TRP A 101 26.88 4.08 -7.30
N PRO A 102 27.70 3.01 -7.37
CA PRO A 102 27.51 1.99 -8.39
C PRO A 102 26.13 1.35 -8.20
N VAL A 103 25.38 1.29 -9.30
CA VAL A 103 24.08 0.65 -9.34
C VAL A 103 24.28 -0.86 -9.45
N ASP A 104 23.77 -1.60 -8.48
CA ASP A 104 23.70 -3.05 -8.55
C ASP A 104 22.54 -3.46 -9.46
N THR A 105 22.87 -3.89 -10.67
CA THR A 105 21.88 -4.32 -11.67
C THR A 105 21.15 -5.58 -11.27
N ALA A 106 21.76 -6.46 -10.48
CA ALA A 106 21.12 -7.69 -10.01
C ALA A 106 20.08 -7.36 -8.93
N LEU A 107 20.44 -6.54 -7.95
CA LEU A 107 19.49 -6.02 -6.96
C LEU A 107 18.37 -5.23 -7.63
N LEU A 108 18.69 -4.37 -8.59
CA LEU A 108 17.67 -3.67 -9.37
C LEU A 108 16.73 -4.65 -10.06
N ALA A 109 17.22 -5.72 -10.70
CA ALA A 109 16.35 -6.71 -11.34
C ALA A 109 15.42 -7.42 -10.34
N THR A 110 15.82 -7.56 -9.07
CA THR A 110 14.94 -8.11 -8.02
C THR A 110 13.87 -7.14 -7.53
N MET A 111 14.00 -5.83 -7.82
CA MET A 111 13.06 -4.78 -7.39
C MET A 111 12.24 -4.19 -8.56
N LYS A 112 12.92 -3.93 -9.68
CA LYS A 112 12.41 -3.61 -11.00
C LYS A 112 12.09 -4.91 -11.72
N TYR A 113 10.87 -5.37 -11.57
CA TYR A 113 10.30 -6.10 -12.67
C TYR A 113 10.13 -5.09 -13.83
N PHE A 114 10.71 -5.37 -15.00
CA PHE A 114 10.50 -4.68 -16.27
C PHE A 114 10.16 -5.76 -17.30
N TYR A 115 9.14 -5.51 -18.13
CA TYR A 115 8.67 -6.48 -19.12
C TYR A 115 9.67 -6.74 -20.26
N PRO A 116 9.83 -8.00 -20.75
CA PRO A 116 9.13 -9.22 -20.32
C PRO A 116 9.94 -10.03 -19.29
N PRO A 117 9.34 -10.49 -18.16
CA PRO A 117 10.04 -11.28 -17.17
C PRO A 117 9.33 -12.62 -16.91
N GLN A 118 10.07 -13.73 -17.04
CA GLN A 118 9.64 -15.03 -16.56
C GLN A 118 10.12 -15.21 -15.11
N GLN A 119 9.17 -15.01 -14.18
CA GLN A 119 9.11 -15.43 -12.77
C GLN A 119 10.02 -14.78 -11.70
N THR A 120 9.50 -13.75 -11.03
CA THR A 120 9.70 -13.34 -9.62
C THR A 120 8.66 -12.25 -9.22
N GLN A 121 7.75 -12.56 -8.31
CA GLN A 121 6.32 -12.16 -8.37
C GLN A 121 5.82 -11.30 -7.19
N HIS A 122 6.21 -10.02 -7.08
CA HIS A 122 5.66 -9.19 -5.99
C HIS A 122 5.06 -7.84 -6.44
N ASN A 123 5.84 -6.85 -6.85
CA ASN A 123 5.28 -5.51 -7.12
C ASN A 123 4.56 -5.37 -8.48
N GLU A 124 5.10 -5.94 -9.57
CA GLU A 124 4.43 -5.90 -10.88
C GLU A 124 3.17 -6.77 -10.90
N ASP A 125 3.15 -7.88 -10.17
CA ASP A 125 1.97 -8.72 -10.02
C ASP A 125 0.87 -7.96 -9.28
N GLU A 126 1.23 -7.24 -8.20
CA GLU A 126 0.29 -6.39 -7.47
C GLU A 126 -0.19 -5.22 -8.35
N LEU A 127 0.72 -4.54 -9.07
CA LEU A 127 0.35 -3.43 -9.94
C LEU A 127 -0.51 -3.89 -11.12
N THR A 128 -0.15 -4.98 -11.79
CA THR A 128 -0.93 -5.59 -12.89
C THR A 128 -2.30 -6.04 -12.40
N LYS A 129 -2.36 -6.60 -11.19
CA LYS A 129 -3.63 -6.93 -10.55
C LYS A 129 -4.47 -5.68 -10.29
N LEU A 130 -3.87 -4.62 -9.77
CA LEU A 130 -4.55 -3.33 -9.54
C LEU A 130 -5.01 -2.68 -10.86
N ASP A 131 -4.20 -2.76 -11.92
CA ASP A 131 -4.56 -2.26 -13.25
C ASP A 131 -5.69 -3.09 -13.88
N GLY A 132 -5.67 -4.41 -13.69
CA GLY A 132 -6.78 -5.29 -14.08
C GLY A 132 -8.06 -5.00 -13.28
N GLN A 133 -7.93 -4.77 -11.97
CA GLN A 133 -9.05 -4.36 -11.12
C GLN A 133 -9.60 -3.00 -11.52
N LEU A 134 -8.74 -2.05 -11.88
CA LEU A 134 -9.15 -0.74 -12.37
C LEU A 134 -9.92 -0.87 -13.70
N ALA A 135 -9.39 -1.63 -14.66
CA ALA A 135 -10.04 -1.85 -15.94
C ALA A 135 -11.40 -2.56 -15.80
N ASP A 136 -11.50 -3.57 -14.94
CA ASP A 136 -12.76 -4.23 -14.62
C ASP A 136 -13.74 -3.27 -13.92
N ALA A 137 -13.24 -2.45 -12.99
CA ALA A 137 -14.06 -1.50 -12.26
C ALA A 137 -14.65 -0.42 -13.18
N GLU A 138 -13.84 0.12 -14.10
CA GLU A 138 -14.28 1.11 -15.08
C GLU A 138 -15.27 0.55 -16.11
N ALA A 139 -15.13 -0.73 -16.48
CA ALA A 139 -16.00 -1.36 -17.47
C ALA A 139 -17.31 -1.89 -16.86
N ASN A 140 -17.25 -2.46 -15.65
CA ASN A 140 -18.30 -3.33 -15.12
C ASN A 140 -18.80 -2.96 -13.72
N LEU A 141 -18.09 -2.12 -12.96
CA LEU A 141 -18.43 -1.78 -11.56
C LEU A 141 -18.79 -0.29 -11.41
N GLY A 142 -18.59 0.27 -10.23
CA GLY A 142 -18.96 1.65 -9.90
C GLY A 142 -17.78 2.53 -9.47
N ASP A 143 -18.10 3.79 -9.20
CA ASP A 143 -17.12 4.82 -8.81
C ASP A 143 -16.32 4.47 -7.55
N ILE A 144 -16.90 3.66 -6.64
CA ILE A 144 -16.25 3.25 -5.40
C ILE A 144 -15.12 2.26 -5.69
N GLU A 145 -15.38 1.25 -6.50
CA GLU A 145 -14.37 0.26 -6.87
C GLU A 145 -13.24 0.90 -7.69
N VAL A 146 -13.58 1.86 -8.57
CA VAL A 146 -12.58 2.66 -9.29
C VAL A 146 -11.72 3.49 -8.32
N LEU A 147 -12.34 4.11 -7.31
CA LEU A 147 -11.62 4.85 -6.28
C LEU A 147 -10.68 3.94 -5.48
N GLU A 148 -11.14 2.79 -5.03
CA GLU A 148 -10.31 1.82 -4.30
C GLU A 148 -9.10 1.38 -5.13
N ALA A 149 -9.29 1.11 -6.43
CA ALA A 149 -8.19 0.75 -7.32
C ALA A 149 -7.13 1.87 -7.43
N HIS A 150 -7.56 3.13 -7.57
CA HIS A 150 -6.63 4.27 -7.57
C HIS A 150 -5.89 4.43 -6.23
N LEU A 151 -6.58 4.23 -5.11
CA LEU A 151 -5.98 4.31 -3.78
C LEU A 151 -4.98 3.16 -3.53
N GLY A 152 -5.29 1.95 -4.01
CA GLY A 152 -4.37 0.81 -4.01
C GLY A 152 -3.10 1.08 -4.81
N ARG A 153 -3.24 1.67 -6.00
CA ARG A 153 -2.09 2.11 -6.82
C ARG A 153 -1.26 3.17 -6.10
N ALA A 154 -1.90 4.19 -5.53
CA ALA A 154 -1.21 5.22 -4.77
C ALA A 154 -0.44 4.62 -3.57
N ARG A 155 -1.05 3.69 -2.85
CA ARG A 155 -0.42 2.93 -1.76
C ARG A 155 0.84 2.22 -2.22
N LEU A 156 0.79 1.50 -3.34
CA LEU A 156 1.95 0.78 -3.88
C LEU A 156 3.05 1.74 -4.35
N TYR A 157 2.69 2.81 -5.08
CA TYR A 157 3.64 3.82 -5.53
C TYR A 157 4.34 4.51 -4.35
N SER A 158 3.62 4.74 -3.26
CA SER A 158 4.19 5.31 -2.02
C SER A 158 5.14 4.35 -1.33
N LEU A 159 4.82 3.05 -1.32
CA LEU A 159 5.71 2.03 -0.76
C LEU A 159 7.05 1.99 -1.51
N ILE A 160 7.03 2.04 -2.85
CA ILE A 160 8.26 1.95 -3.67
C ILE A 160 8.98 3.30 -3.84
N GLY A 161 8.41 4.39 -3.34
CA GLY A 161 8.97 5.73 -3.43
C GLY A 161 8.88 6.38 -4.82
N ASP A 162 7.83 6.11 -5.59
CA ASP A 162 7.56 6.76 -6.89
C ASP A 162 6.64 7.97 -6.71
N LYS A 163 7.25 9.11 -6.33
CA LYS A 163 6.52 10.33 -5.96
C LYS A 163 5.51 10.78 -7.02
N ASP A 164 5.90 10.81 -8.29
CA ASP A 164 5.09 11.41 -9.35
C ASP A 164 3.85 10.57 -9.62
N LYS A 165 3.99 9.24 -9.65
CA LYS A 165 2.86 8.33 -9.80
C LYS A 165 1.91 8.34 -8.61
N VAL A 166 2.41 8.56 -7.40
CA VAL A 166 1.55 8.77 -6.22
C VAL A 166 0.65 9.99 -6.41
N LEU A 167 1.23 11.11 -6.83
CA LEU A 167 0.50 12.36 -7.03
C LEU A 167 -0.53 12.24 -8.16
N GLU A 168 -0.19 11.54 -9.25
CA GLU A 168 -1.11 11.24 -10.35
C GLU A 168 -2.28 10.35 -9.91
N ALA A 169 -2.00 9.28 -9.17
CA ALA A 169 -3.02 8.38 -8.65
C ALA A 169 -3.99 9.11 -7.70
N PHE A 170 -3.48 9.94 -6.79
CA PHE A 170 -4.34 10.73 -5.91
C PHE A 170 -5.08 11.85 -6.60
N HIS A 171 -4.49 12.49 -7.62
CA HIS A 171 -5.20 13.46 -8.44
C HIS A 171 -6.44 12.83 -9.08
N THR A 172 -6.28 11.62 -9.62
CA THR A 172 -7.38 10.88 -10.23
C THR A 172 -8.42 10.42 -9.19
N ALA A 173 -7.97 9.92 -8.04
CA ALA A 173 -8.85 9.55 -6.93
C ALA A 173 -9.70 10.72 -6.42
N LEU A 174 -9.14 11.92 -6.31
CA LEU A 174 -9.84 13.13 -5.87
C LEU A 174 -10.88 13.65 -6.88
N ALA A 175 -10.76 13.27 -8.15
CA ALA A 175 -11.75 13.60 -9.18
C ALA A 175 -12.99 12.70 -9.11
N LYS A 176 -12.91 11.56 -8.40
CA LYS A 176 -14.04 10.65 -8.20
C LYS A 176 -14.91 11.11 -7.02
N PRO A 177 -16.20 10.72 -6.98
CA PRO A 177 -17.06 10.94 -5.82
C PRO A 177 -16.42 10.35 -4.55
N THR A 178 -16.04 11.21 -3.61
CA THR A 178 -15.36 10.85 -2.36
C THR A 178 -15.94 11.62 -1.17
N SER A 179 -15.98 10.99 -0.01
CA SER A 179 -16.36 11.64 1.25
C SER A 179 -15.29 12.63 1.73
N VAL A 180 -15.68 13.59 2.56
CA VAL A 180 -14.74 14.55 3.18
C VAL A 180 -13.59 13.82 3.91
N ASN A 181 -13.92 12.76 4.65
CA ASN A 181 -12.94 11.96 5.37
C ASN A 181 -11.93 11.24 4.46
N GLN A 182 -12.37 10.74 3.30
CA GLN A 182 -11.49 10.14 2.30
C GLN A 182 -10.57 11.19 1.67
N LYS A 183 -11.11 12.37 1.35
CA LYS A 183 -10.32 13.49 0.84
C LYS A 183 -9.24 13.90 1.85
N ILE A 184 -9.57 13.96 3.14
CA ILE A 184 -8.58 14.29 4.19
C ILE A 184 -7.45 13.26 4.22
N ILE A 185 -7.76 11.97 4.18
CA ILE A 185 -6.74 10.90 4.16
C ILE A 185 -5.79 11.09 2.96
N ILE A 186 -6.34 11.36 1.78
CA ILE A 186 -5.54 11.63 0.59
C ILE A 186 -4.64 12.85 0.80
N GLN A 187 -5.16 13.95 1.36
CA GLN A 187 -4.33 15.13 1.63
C GLN A 187 -3.21 14.83 2.64
N LEU A 188 -3.53 14.11 3.74
CA LEU A 188 -2.56 13.71 4.75
C LEU A 188 -1.46 12.82 4.17
N HIS A 189 -1.83 11.91 3.26
CA HIS A 189 -0.85 11.08 2.58
C HIS A 189 0.08 11.92 1.68
N ILE A 190 -0.47 12.85 0.89
CA ILE A 190 0.36 13.73 0.04
C ILE A 190 1.31 14.57 0.90
N ILE A 191 0.86 15.05 2.07
CA ILE A 191 1.73 15.74 3.03
C ILE A 191 2.88 14.83 3.47
N ARG A 192 2.58 13.58 3.84
CA ARG A 192 3.59 12.60 4.25
C ARG A 192 4.61 12.31 3.15
N VAL A 193 4.16 12.15 1.91
CA VAL A 193 5.02 12.01 0.72
C VAL A 193 5.89 13.25 0.52
N GLY A 194 5.31 14.45 0.66
CA GLY A 194 6.07 15.71 0.61
C GLY A 194 7.17 15.76 1.66
N LEU A 195 6.88 15.38 2.90
CA LEU A 195 7.87 15.29 3.97
C LEU A 195 8.97 14.25 3.66
N PHE A 196 8.59 13.08 3.16
CA PHE A 196 9.53 12.02 2.79
C PHE A 196 10.56 12.50 1.74
N PHE A 197 10.11 13.27 0.74
CA PHE A 197 10.97 13.82 -0.31
C PHE A 197 11.50 15.23 -0.01
N SER A 198 11.27 15.77 1.19
CA SER A 198 11.63 17.15 1.56
C SER A 198 11.05 18.24 0.63
N ASP A 199 9.88 18.00 0.03
CA ASP A 199 9.16 18.98 -0.79
C ASP A 199 8.22 19.83 0.08
N LEU A 200 8.80 20.86 0.71
CA LEU A 200 8.08 21.76 1.61
C LEU A 200 6.95 22.57 0.91
N PRO A 201 7.11 23.06 -0.34
CA PRO A 201 6.02 23.69 -1.08
C PRO A 201 4.79 22.77 -1.26
N LEU A 202 5.01 21.48 -1.56
CA LEU A 202 3.94 20.48 -1.64
C LEU A 202 3.28 20.29 -0.27
N VAL A 203 4.06 20.16 0.80
CA VAL A 203 3.57 20.04 2.18
C VAL A 203 2.68 21.22 2.56
N GLU A 204 3.15 22.45 2.37
CA GLU A 204 2.41 23.65 2.74
C GLU A 204 1.07 23.75 1.98
N THR A 205 1.11 23.46 0.67
CA THR A 205 -0.07 23.46 -0.19
C THR A 205 -1.13 22.49 0.32
N HIS A 206 -0.72 21.27 0.67
CA HIS A 206 -1.65 20.22 1.06
C HIS A 206 -2.10 20.32 2.53
N ILE A 207 -1.32 20.93 3.43
CA ILE A 207 -1.79 21.32 4.78
C ILE A 207 -2.96 22.29 4.68
N LYS A 208 -2.88 23.30 3.80
CA LYS A 208 -3.98 24.27 3.61
C LYS A 208 -5.25 23.57 3.11
N LYS A 209 -5.13 22.65 2.15
CA LYS A 209 -6.26 21.84 1.65
C LYS A 209 -6.86 20.95 2.74
N ALA A 210 -6.02 20.29 3.54
CA ALA A 210 -6.48 19.43 4.63
C ALA A 210 -7.24 20.21 5.71
N ARG A 211 -6.80 21.43 6.04
CA ARG A 211 -7.49 22.31 7.00
C ARG A 211 -8.91 22.65 6.55
N VAL A 212 -9.08 23.06 5.29
CA VAL A 212 -10.40 23.37 4.73
C VAL A 212 -11.34 22.16 4.86
N LEU A 213 -10.87 20.96 4.50
CA LEU A 213 -11.67 19.75 4.60
C LEU A 213 -12.03 19.37 6.04
N ILE A 214 -11.12 19.61 7.01
CA ILE A 214 -11.42 19.39 8.43
C ILE A 214 -12.52 20.32 8.92
N ASP A 215 -12.52 21.58 8.48
CA ASP A 215 -13.54 22.56 8.84
C ASP A 215 -14.89 22.24 8.18
N GLU A 216 -14.89 21.60 7.00
CA GLU A 216 -16.09 21.13 6.29
C GLU A 216 -16.77 19.90 6.94
N GLY A 217 -16.08 19.18 7.83
CA GLY A 217 -16.68 18.04 8.53
C GLY A 217 -15.74 16.84 8.77
N GLY A 218 -14.44 17.06 8.89
CA GLY A 218 -13.50 15.99 9.23
C GLY A 218 -13.72 15.45 10.64
N ASP A 219 -13.63 14.14 10.80
CA ASP A 219 -13.72 13.52 12.13
C ASP A 219 -12.55 13.87 13.06
N TRP A 220 -12.72 13.51 14.32
CA TRP A 220 -11.77 13.84 15.38
C TRP A 220 -10.40 13.19 15.18
N ASP A 221 -10.34 11.94 14.67
CA ASP A 221 -9.08 11.23 14.45
C ASP A 221 -8.24 11.92 13.38
N ARG A 222 -8.85 12.20 12.22
CA ARG A 222 -8.21 12.87 11.09
C ARG A 222 -7.75 14.28 11.44
N ARG A 223 -8.50 15.00 12.29
CA ARG A 223 -8.09 16.31 12.82
C ARG A 223 -6.81 16.22 13.66
N ASN A 224 -6.65 15.17 14.45
CA ASN A 224 -5.46 14.99 15.27
C ASN A 224 -4.26 14.56 14.44
N ARG A 225 -4.46 13.72 13.43
CA ARG A 225 -3.38 13.34 12.49
C ARG A 225 -2.77 14.54 11.77
N LEU A 226 -3.54 15.58 11.44
CA LEU A 226 -2.98 16.80 10.84
C LEU A 226 -2.11 17.61 11.80
N LYS A 227 -2.33 17.51 13.11
CA LYS A 227 -1.59 18.28 14.12
C LYS A 227 -0.23 17.67 14.45
N VAL A 228 -0.10 16.35 14.27
CA VAL A 228 1.14 15.58 14.46
C VAL A 228 2.05 15.83 13.28
#